data_AF-A0A534G7W5-F1
#
_entry.id   AF-A0A534G7W5-F1
#
_cell.length_a   1.000
_cell.length_b   1.000
_cell.length_c   1.000
_cell.angle_alpha   90.00
_cell.angle_beta   90.00
_cell.angle_gamma   90.00
#
_symmetry.space_group_name_H-M   'P 1'
#
loop_
_entity.id
_entity.type
_entity.pdbx_description
1 polymer ?
#
loop_
_entity_poly.entity_id
_entity_poly.type
_entity_poly.pdbx_seq_one_letter_code
_entity_poly.pdbx_strand_id
1 'polypeptide(L)'
;WHWNFYHRAEAERGLDTTEDLFRPGTFRVRLEPRDVVTLIATAESEFDPPATAFDREHKRRRSLLRATPSGAPDWIKRLTLAADQFIVRRSAPGGELRGTTVIAGYPWFSDWGRDTMIALPGLALATGRTQDAAAILRTFAA
;
A
#
# COMPACT_ATOMS: atom_id res chain seq x y z
N TRP A 1 -16.69 -11.53 -18.33
CA TRP A 1 -15.93 -10.57 -19.15
C TRP A 1 -16.89 -9.52 -19.66
N HIS A 2 -16.51 -8.25 -19.54
CA HIS A 2 -17.14 -7.13 -20.24
C HIS A 2 -16.13 -6.64 -21.26
N TRP A 3 -16.42 -6.86 -22.54
CA TRP A 3 -15.54 -6.50 -23.64
C TRP A 3 -15.69 -5.01 -23.97
N ASN A 4 -14.60 -4.35 -24.34
CA ASN A 4 -14.57 -2.94 -24.76
C ASN A 4 -15.25 -1.99 -23.77
N PHE A 5 -15.01 -2.17 -22.47
CA PHE A 5 -15.54 -1.28 -21.45
C PHE A 5 -14.94 0.13 -21.62
N TYR A 6 -15.80 1.15 -21.69
CA TYR A 6 -15.38 2.52 -21.96
C TYR A 6 -15.22 3.35 -20.69
N HIS A 7 -13.99 3.81 -20.44
CA HIS A 7 -13.62 4.67 -19.33
C HIS A 7 -13.73 6.15 -19.70
N ARG A 8 -14.87 6.76 -19.38
CA ARG A 8 -15.17 8.18 -19.69
C ARG A 8 -14.12 9.15 -19.14
N ALA A 9 -13.65 8.93 -17.91
CA ALA A 9 -12.67 9.80 -17.28
C ALA A 9 -11.27 9.70 -17.93
N GLU A 10 -10.90 8.52 -18.44
CA GLU A 10 -9.63 8.34 -19.16
C GLU A 10 -9.71 8.99 -20.55
N ALA A 11 -10.88 8.93 -21.21
CA ALA A 11 -11.13 9.63 -22.46
C ALA A 11 -11.00 11.15 -22.33
N GLU A 12 -11.55 11.72 -21.25
CA GLU A 12 -11.41 13.15 -20.95
C GLU A 12 -9.94 13.55 -20.70
N ARG A 13 -9.11 12.64 -20.22
CA ARG A 13 -7.67 12.84 -20.00
C ARG A 13 -6.82 12.57 -21.24
N GLY A 14 -7.40 12.05 -22.33
CA GLY A 14 -6.67 11.63 -23.53
C GLY A 14 -5.81 10.38 -23.33
N LEU A 15 -6.16 9.53 -22.37
CA LEU A 15 -5.51 8.25 -22.08
C LEU A 15 -6.23 7.09 -22.78
N ASP A 16 -5.71 5.86 -22.68
CA ASP A 16 -6.37 4.68 -23.24
C ASP A 16 -7.77 4.48 -22.61
N THR A 17 -8.79 4.42 -23.45
CA THR A 17 -10.19 4.59 -23.01
C THR A 17 -11.01 3.30 -22.99
N THR A 18 -10.52 2.23 -23.61
CA THR A 18 -11.23 0.96 -23.75
C THR A 18 -10.37 -0.20 -23.28
N GLU A 19 -10.94 -1.04 -22.42
CA GLU A 19 -10.30 -2.28 -21.98
C GLU A 19 -11.31 -3.42 -21.81
N ASP A 20 -10.79 -4.65 -21.72
CA ASP A 20 -11.60 -5.82 -21.42
C ASP A 20 -11.58 -6.09 -19.91
N LEU A 21 -12.73 -5.89 -19.27
CA LEU A 21 -12.85 -6.10 -17.83
C LEU A 21 -13.17 -7.57 -17.52
N PHE A 22 -12.20 -8.24 -16.91
CA PHE A 22 -12.45 -9.53 -16.30
C PHE A 22 -13.14 -9.37 -14.94
N ARG A 23 -14.31 -9.99 -14.80
CA ARG A 23 -15.01 -10.12 -13.53
C ARG A 23 -15.02 -11.61 -13.15
N PRO A 24 -14.15 -12.06 -12.23
CA PRO A 24 -14.02 -13.47 -11.91
C PRO A 24 -15.28 -14.05 -11.26
N GLY A 25 -16.14 -13.21 -10.66
CA GLY A 25 -17.42 -13.64 -10.12
C GLY A 25 -17.99 -12.67 -9.09
N THR A 26 -18.99 -13.15 -8.35
CA THR A 26 -19.51 -12.50 -7.13
C THR A 26 -19.41 -13.49 -5.99
N PHE A 27 -18.77 -13.09 -4.90
CA PHE A 27 -18.71 -13.89 -3.67
C PHE A 27 -19.79 -13.41 -2.72
N ARG A 28 -20.59 -14.33 -2.18
CA ARG A 28 -21.61 -14.04 -1.17
C ARG A 28 -21.49 -15.04 -0.03
N VAL A 29 -21.56 -14.54 1.18
CA VAL A 29 -21.55 -15.36 2.39
C VAL A 29 -22.55 -14.78 3.39
N ARG A 30 -23.28 -15.66 4.08
CA ARG A 30 -24.14 -15.28 5.21
C ARG A 30 -23.35 -15.48 6.49
N LEU A 31 -23.38 -14.49 7.37
CA LEU A 31 -22.69 -14.51 8.67
C LEU A 31 -23.72 -14.47 9.79
N GLU A 32 -23.57 -15.33 10.79
CA GLU A 32 -24.25 -15.27 12.07
C GLU A 32 -23.33 -14.62 13.13
N PRO A 33 -23.84 -14.19 14.30
CA PRO A 33 -23.00 -13.58 15.32
C PRO A 33 -21.83 -14.50 15.73
N ARG A 34 -20.61 -13.93 15.72
CA ARG A 34 -19.31 -14.60 15.96
C ARG A 34 -18.74 -15.42 14.80
N ASP A 35 -19.41 -15.50 13.66
CA ASP A 35 -18.81 -16.07 12.45
C ASP A 35 -17.65 -15.21 11.94
N VAL A 36 -16.60 -15.88 11.47
CA VAL A 36 -15.45 -15.25 10.83
C VAL A 36 -15.28 -15.87 9.45
N VAL A 37 -15.33 -15.05 8.41
CA VAL A 37 -15.03 -15.45 7.04
C VAL A 37 -13.85 -14.63 6.54
N THR A 38 -12.90 -15.30 5.89
CA THR A 38 -11.76 -14.65 5.25
C THR A 38 -11.75 -14.96 3.77
N LEU A 39 -11.64 -13.91 2.95
CA LEU A 39 -11.39 -14.03 1.51
C LEU A 39 -9.91 -13.74 1.26
N ILE A 40 -9.21 -14.69 0.64
CA ILE A 40 -7.81 -14.53 0.23
C ILE A 40 -7.79 -14.40 -1.29
N ALA A 41 -7.11 -13.35 -1.77
CA ALA A 41 -6.78 -13.16 -3.18
C ALA A 41 -5.26 -12.95 -3.26
N THR A 42 -4.56 -13.84 -3.97
CA THR A 42 -3.09 -13.93 -3.99
C THR A 42 -2.66 -14.39 -5.38
N ALA A 43 -1.55 -13.86 -5.87
CA ALA A 43 -0.89 -14.33 -7.09
C ALA A 43 0.22 -15.35 -6.77
N GLU A 44 0.49 -15.57 -5.49
CA GLU A 44 1.54 -16.40 -4.94
C GLU A 44 1.07 -17.85 -4.78
N SER A 45 1.97 -18.81 -5.03
CA SER A 45 1.72 -20.25 -4.84
C SER A 45 1.70 -20.67 -3.37
N GLU A 46 2.40 -19.91 -2.53
CA GLU A 46 2.47 -20.10 -1.09
C GLU A 46 1.91 -18.87 -0.40
N PHE A 47 0.98 -19.09 0.54
CA PHE A 47 0.39 -18.03 1.34
C PHE A 47 0.14 -18.52 2.75
N ASP A 48 0.13 -17.58 3.69
CA ASP A 48 -0.11 -17.90 5.09
C ASP A 48 -1.57 -18.29 5.36
N PRO A 49 -1.80 -19.14 6.37
CA PRO A 49 -3.14 -19.33 6.90
C PRO A 49 -3.80 -17.99 7.27
N PRO A 50 -5.12 -17.82 7.03
CA PRO A 50 -5.86 -16.59 7.28
C PRO A 50 -5.59 -15.94 8.64
N ALA A 51 -5.62 -16.75 9.72
CA ALA A 51 -5.40 -16.27 11.08
C ALA A 51 -3.98 -15.71 11.27
N THR A 52 -2.98 -16.39 10.73
CA THR A 52 -1.58 -15.95 10.79
C THR A 52 -1.36 -14.64 10.03
N ALA A 53 -1.95 -14.53 8.82
CA ALA A 53 -1.89 -13.31 8.03
C ALA A 53 -2.55 -12.12 8.76
N PHE A 54 -3.73 -12.36 9.35
CA PHE A 54 -4.45 -11.38 10.14
C PHE A 54 -3.65 -10.91 11.37
N ASP A 55 -3.09 -11.85 12.13
CA ASP A 55 -2.28 -11.55 13.31
C ASP A 55 -1.02 -10.76 12.96
N ARG A 56 -0.35 -11.10 11.85
CA ARG A 56 0.81 -10.38 11.37
C ARG A 56 0.44 -8.93 11.01
N GLU A 57 -0.63 -8.72 10.27
CA GLU A 57 -1.07 -7.38 9.89
C GLU A 57 -1.48 -6.58 11.14
N HIS A 58 -2.17 -7.20 12.09
CA HIS A 58 -2.53 -6.56 13.35
C HIS A 58 -1.28 -6.15 14.17
N LYS A 59 -0.29 -7.04 14.29
CA LYS A 59 0.99 -6.74 14.95
C LYS A 59 1.74 -5.61 14.24
N ARG A 60 1.79 -5.64 12.91
CA ARG A 60 2.46 -4.64 12.07
C ARG A 60 1.82 -3.26 12.27
N ARG A 61 0.50 -3.15 12.20
CA ARG A 61 -0.25 -1.89 12.47
C ARG A 61 -0.01 -1.37 13.87
N ARG A 62 -0.04 -2.25 14.89
CA ARG A 62 0.26 -1.88 16.27
C ARG A 62 1.69 -1.36 16.42
N SER A 63 2.65 -1.94 15.68
CA SER A 63 4.04 -1.48 15.68
C SER A 63 4.16 -0.07 15.09
N LEU A 64 3.52 0.20 13.95
CA LEU A 64 3.53 1.52 13.32
C LEU A 64 2.97 2.61 14.22
N LEU A 65 1.92 2.30 14.99
CA LEU A 65 1.28 3.25 15.89
C LEU A 65 2.08 3.52 17.18
N ARG A 66 3.18 2.80 17.45
CA ARG A 66 4.00 3.04 18.65
C ARG A 66 4.66 4.42 18.66
N ALA A 67 4.96 4.95 17.47
CA ALA A 67 5.56 6.27 17.32
C ALA A 67 4.53 7.41 17.42
N THR A 68 3.23 7.08 17.40
CA THR A 68 2.17 8.07 17.53
C THR A 68 2.07 8.54 18.99
N PRO A 69 1.98 9.86 19.27
CA PRO A 69 1.82 10.38 20.62
C PRO A 69 0.62 9.78 21.38
N SER A 70 0.77 9.62 22.70
CA SER A 70 -0.35 9.25 23.56
C SER A 70 -1.47 10.30 23.46
N GLY A 71 -2.70 9.86 23.30
CA GLY A 71 -3.86 10.76 23.12
C GLY A 71 -4.00 11.35 21.71
N ALA A 72 -3.21 10.92 20.73
CA ALA A 72 -3.37 11.39 19.36
C ALA A 72 -4.79 11.11 18.83
N PRO A 73 -5.41 12.08 18.13
CA PRO A 73 -6.69 11.90 17.48
C PRO A 73 -6.69 10.71 16.51
N ASP A 74 -7.85 10.10 16.30
CA ASP A 74 -7.96 8.92 15.44
C ASP A 74 -7.54 9.18 13.98
N TRP A 75 -7.71 10.41 13.49
CA TRP A 75 -7.26 10.78 12.16
C TRP A 75 -5.73 10.76 12.03
N ILE A 76 -4.98 11.10 13.09
CA ILE A 76 -3.52 10.97 13.10
C ILE A 76 -3.12 9.50 13.00
N LYS A 77 -3.78 8.61 13.77
CA LYS A 77 -3.53 7.17 13.71
C LYS A 77 -3.78 6.63 12.29
N ARG A 78 -4.88 7.07 11.65
CA ARG A 78 -5.19 6.72 10.25
C ARG A 78 -4.09 7.20 9.30
N LEU A 79 -3.60 8.43 9.45
CA LEU A 79 -2.50 8.96 8.63
C LEU A 79 -1.19 8.19 8.85
N THR A 80 -0.84 7.83 10.10
CA THR A 80 0.35 7.02 10.40
C THR A 80 0.28 5.65 9.70
N LEU A 81 -0.88 5.00 9.72
CA LEU A 81 -1.09 3.73 9.01
C LEU A 81 -1.04 3.92 7.49
N ALA A 82 -1.67 4.96 6.95
CA ALA A 82 -1.68 5.24 5.51
C ALA A 82 -0.27 5.56 4.99
N ALA A 83 0.54 6.27 5.77
CA ALA A 83 1.90 6.65 5.40
C ALA A 83 2.80 5.44 5.09
N ASP A 84 2.54 4.29 5.71
CA ASP A 84 3.25 3.05 5.41
C ASP A 84 3.04 2.51 4.00
N GLN A 85 1.86 2.74 3.42
CA GLN A 85 1.52 2.22 2.10
C GLN A 85 2.35 2.86 0.98
N PHE A 86 2.89 4.05 1.21
CA PHE A 86 3.64 4.80 0.20
C PHE A 86 5.14 4.49 0.19
N ILE A 87 5.69 3.91 1.27
CA ILE A 87 7.12 3.54 1.34
C ILE A 87 7.30 2.17 0.70
N VAL A 88 8.00 2.12 -0.43
CA VAL A 88 8.20 0.88 -1.20
C VAL A 88 9.68 0.51 -1.29
N ARG A 89 9.94 -0.79 -1.17
CA ARG A 89 11.28 -1.39 -1.32
C ARG A 89 11.37 -2.03 -2.70
N ARG A 90 12.31 -1.58 -3.51
CA ARG A 90 12.56 -2.12 -4.86
C ARG A 90 13.61 -3.20 -4.77
N SER A 91 13.30 -4.39 -5.27
CA SER A 91 14.25 -5.50 -5.34
C SER A 91 14.56 -5.85 -6.80
N ALA A 92 15.80 -6.27 -7.06
CA ALA A 92 16.21 -6.86 -8.32
C ALA A 92 15.66 -8.29 -8.45
N PRO A 93 15.62 -8.85 -9.68
CA PRO A 93 15.50 -10.29 -9.85
C PRO A 93 16.57 -11.01 -9.00
N GLY A 94 16.17 -11.91 -8.11
CA GLY A 94 17.06 -12.55 -7.14
C GLY A 94 16.98 -12.00 -5.70
N GLY A 95 16.15 -10.97 -5.45
CA GLY A 95 15.80 -10.52 -4.10
C GLY A 95 16.73 -9.46 -3.51
N GLU A 96 17.79 -9.05 -4.22
CA GLU A 96 18.68 -7.98 -3.79
C GLU A 96 17.94 -6.63 -3.77
N LEU A 97 17.99 -5.92 -2.63
CA LEU A 97 17.35 -4.62 -2.49
C LEU A 97 18.10 -3.56 -3.32
N ARG A 98 17.45 -3.01 -4.35
CA ARG A 98 17.97 -1.91 -5.17
C ARG A 98 17.80 -0.54 -4.52
N GLY A 99 16.78 -0.37 -3.69
CA GLY A 99 16.53 0.92 -3.04
C GLY A 99 15.19 0.98 -2.33
N THR A 100 15.00 2.05 -1.56
CA THR A 100 13.73 2.38 -0.90
C THR A 100 13.26 3.72 -1.45
N THR A 101 11.99 3.83 -1.82
CA THR A 101 11.44 5.03 -2.46
C THR A 101 10.01 5.28 -2.00
N VAL A 102 9.41 6.40 -2.42
CA VAL A 102 8.03 6.78 -2.10
C VAL A 102 7.20 6.83 -3.37
N ILE A 103 6.10 6.10 -3.42
CA ILE A 103 5.10 6.25 -4.48
C ILE A 103 4.36 7.57 -4.27
N ALA A 104 4.30 8.43 -5.29
CA ALA A 104 3.68 9.76 -5.16
C ALA A 104 2.15 9.69 -5.07
N GLY A 105 1.52 8.64 -5.61
CA GLY A 105 0.07 8.45 -5.54
C GLY A 105 -0.42 7.25 -6.33
N TYR A 106 -1.12 6.33 -5.66
CA TYR A 106 -1.71 5.17 -6.34
C TYR A 106 -2.99 5.53 -7.10
N PRO A 107 -3.30 4.81 -8.21
CA PRO A 107 -2.43 3.85 -8.89
C PRO A 107 -1.55 4.50 -9.99
N TRP A 108 -1.71 5.80 -10.25
CA TRP A 108 -1.22 6.43 -11.48
C TRP A 108 0.17 7.05 -11.41
N PHE A 109 0.68 7.36 -10.22
CA PHE A 109 1.97 8.02 -10.07
C PHE A 109 3.03 7.04 -9.59
N SER A 110 4.20 7.14 -10.20
CA SER A 110 5.41 6.44 -9.77
C SER A 110 6.11 7.21 -8.64
N ASP A 111 7.39 6.91 -8.40
CA ASP A 111 8.21 7.62 -7.44
C ASP A 111 8.87 8.86 -8.05
N TRP A 112 8.49 10.03 -7.53
CA TRP A 112 8.98 11.32 -8.02
C TRP A 112 9.84 11.96 -6.94
N GLY A 113 11.06 12.37 -7.28
CA GLY A 113 12.02 12.87 -6.30
C GLY A 113 11.51 14.07 -5.51
N ARG A 114 10.86 15.04 -6.17
CA ARG A 114 10.28 16.22 -5.50
C ARG A 114 9.23 15.82 -4.46
N ASP A 115 8.23 15.05 -4.87
CA ASP A 115 7.13 14.57 -4.03
C ASP A 115 7.65 13.72 -2.86
N THR A 116 8.65 12.87 -3.14
CA THR A 116 9.35 12.10 -2.11
C THR A 116 9.97 13.02 -1.06
N MET A 117 10.73 14.04 -1.45
CA MET A 117 11.40 14.93 -0.51
C MET A 117 10.44 15.81 0.29
N ILE A 118 9.31 16.22 -0.32
CA ILE A 118 8.25 16.95 0.38
C ILE A 118 7.57 16.06 1.43
N ALA A 119 7.26 14.82 1.07
CA ALA A 119 6.50 13.90 1.92
C ALA A 119 7.36 13.21 2.99
N LEU A 120 8.69 13.09 2.77
CA LEU A 120 9.62 12.35 3.62
C LEU A 120 9.49 12.65 5.12
N PRO A 121 9.38 13.92 5.58
CA PRO A 121 9.27 14.21 7.00
C PRO A 121 7.98 13.65 7.61
N GLY A 122 6.86 13.76 6.91
CA GLY A 122 5.57 13.24 7.39
C GLY A 122 5.48 11.73 7.31
N LEU A 123 5.98 11.14 6.21
CA LEU A 123 5.93 9.70 6.00
C LEU A 123 6.89 8.96 6.93
N ALA A 124 8.10 9.47 7.15
CA ALA A 124 9.15 8.72 7.85
C ALA A 124 9.56 9.34 9.19
N LEU A 125 9.82 10.65 9.27
CA LEU A 125 10.38 11.25 10.50
C LEU A 125 9.33 11.40 11.61
N ALA A 126 8.17 11.97 11.29
CA ALA A 126 7.05 12.15 12.22
C ALA A 126 6.45 10.83 12.71
N THR A 127 6.74 9.72 12.01
CA THR A 127 6.31 8.36 12.36
C THR A 127 7.43 7.50 12.94
N GLY A 128 8.60 8.09 13.26
CA GLY A 128 9.71 7.39 13.90
C GLY A 128 10.49 6.42 13.00
N ARG A 129 10.28 6.43 11.69
CA ARG A 129 10.92 5.57 10.68
C ARG A 129 12.20 6.19 10.11
N THR A 130 13.14 6.55 10.97
CA THR A 130 14.40 7.21 10.57
C THR A 130 15.26 6.35 9.66
N GLN A 131 15.21 5.02 9.80
CA GLN A 131 15.92 4.08 8.92
C GLN A 131 15.38 4.12 7.49
N ASP A 132 14.06 4.16 7.33
CA ASP A 132 13.44 4.31 6.01
C ASP A 132 13.79 5.67 5.39
N ALA A 133 13.78 6.74 6.19
CA ALA A 133 14.19 8.07 5.73
C ALA A 133 15.62 8.06 5.16
N ALA A 134 16.56 7.46 5.88
CA ALA A 134 17.95 7.35 5.44
C ALA A 134 18.08 6.49 4.17
N ALA A 135 17.34 5.39 4.06
CA ALA A 135 17.35 4.53 2.88
C ALA A 135 16.81 5.25 1.64
N ILE A 136 15.74 6.04 1.80
CA ILE A 136 15.17 6.87 0.73
C ILE A 136 16.18 7.92 0.27
N LEU A 137 16.79 8.67 1.19
CA LEU A 137 17.78 9.68 0.84
C LEU A 137 18.99 9.09 0.09
N ARG A 138 19.48 7.91 0.49
CA ARG A 138 20.56 7.22 -0.22
C ARG A 138 20.15 6.79 -1.62
N THR A 139 18.89 6.37 -1.79
CA THR A 139 18.35 5.94 -3.10
C THR A 139 18.33 7.10 -4.09
N PHE A 140 18.06 8.33 -3.65
CA PHE A 140 18.01 9.52 -4.52
C PHE A 140 19.35 10.27 -4.63
N ALA A 141 20.38 9.88 -3.87
CA ALA A 141 21.70 10.48 -3.89
C ALA A 141 22.74 9.72 -4.74
N ALA A 142 22.41 8.48 -5.13
CA ALA A 142 23.21 7.65 -6.04
C ALA A 142 22.95 8.02 -7.50
#